data_AF-A0A531JD83-F1
#
_entry.id   AF-A0A531JD83-F1
#
_cell.length_a   1.000
_cell.length_b   1.000
_cell.length_c   1.000
_cell.angle_alpha   90.00
_cell.angle_beta   90.00
_cell.angle_gamma   90.00
#
_symmetry.space_group_name_H-M   'P 1'
#
loop_
_entity.id
_entity.type
_entity.pdbx_description
1 polymer ?
#
loop_
_entity_poly.entity_id
_entity_poly.type
_entity_poly.pdbx_seq_one_letter_code
_entity_poly.pdbx_strand_id
1 'polypeptide(L)' 'MSEPLLSIRDLSVAFAQGGKQSLAVDHIAFDIAKGETVALVGESGSGKSVSALSVLKLLPYPT' A
#
# COMPACT_ATOMS: atom_id res chain seq x y z
N MET A 1 16.07 -2.12 19.32
CA MET A 1 14.68 -2.22 18.83
C MET A 1 14.64 -3.41 17.88
N SER A 2 13.61 -4.25 17.91
CA SER A 2 13.55 -5.41 16.99
C SER A 2 13.26 -4.92 15.57
N GLU A 3 13.78 -5.66 14.59
CA GLU A 3 13.44 -5.44 13.18
C GLU A 3 11.92 -5.62 12.96
N PRO A 4 11.25 -4.72 12.19
CA PRO A 4 9.84 -4.87 11.89
C PRO A 4 9.59 -6.12 11.02
N LEU A 5 8.42 -6.73 11.16
CA LEU A 5 8.02 -7.88 10.33
C LEU A 5 7.71 -7.43 8.90
N LEU A 6 7.09 -6.26 8.76
CA LEU A 6 6.82 -5.62 7.49
C LEU A 6 7.35 -4.19 7.55
N SER A 7 8.11 -3.81 6.54
CA SER A 7 8.54 -2.43 6.34
C SER A 7 8.14 -1.98 4.95
N ILE A 8 7.23 -1.00 4.89
CA ILE A 8 6.78 -0.36 3.65
C ILE A 8 7.47 1.00 3.58
N ARG A 9 8.14 1.25 2.47
CA ARG A 9 8.81 2.52 2.17
C ARG A 9 8.43 2.95 0.77
N ASP A 10 8.06 4.22 0.65
CA ASP A 10 7.79 4.88 -0.63
C ASP A 10 6.83 4.11 -1.55
N LEU A 11 5.77 3.53 -0.97
CA LEU A 11 4.78 2.80 -1.75
C LEU A 11 3.89 3.81 -2.49
N SER A 12 3.99 3.79 -3.81
CA SER A 12 3.12 4.53 -4.72
C SER A 12 2.47 3.56 -5.71
N VAL A 13 1.16 3.73 -5.92
CA VAL A 13 0.38 2.91 -6.87
C VAL A 13 -0.49 3.83 -7.69
N ALA A 14 -0.33 3.78 -9.01
CA ALA A 14 -1.14 4.50 -9.96
C ALA A 14 -1.92 3.54 -10.87
N PHE A 15 -3.16 3.91 -11.19
CA PHE A 15 -3.94 3.23 -12.21
C PHE A 15 -4.01 4.11 -13.46
N ALA A 16 -3.81 3.49 -14.63
CA ALA A 16 -3.94 4.15 -15.91
C ALA A 16 -5.30 3.82 -16.53
N GLN A 17 -6.10 4.85 -16.83
CA GLN A 17 -7.37 4.70 -17.55
C GLN A 17 -7.48 5.82 -18.58
N GLY A 18 -7.73 5.45 -19.85
CA GLY A 18 -7.90 6.42 -20.93
C GLY A 18 -6.69 7.35 -21.15
N GLY A 19 -5.47 6.85 -20.91
CA GLY A 19 -4.23 7.64 -21.02
C GLY A 19 -3.96 8.57 -19.83
N LYS A 20 -4.85 8.65 -18.85
CA LYS A 20 -4.65 9.40 -17.61
C LYS A 20 -4.20 8.46 -16.49
N GLN A 21 -3.16 8.86 -15.77
CA GLN A 21 -2.76 8.20 -14.53
C GLN A 21 -3.43 8.87 -13.33
N SER A 22 -3.94 8.06 -12.40
CA SER A 22 -4.43 8.50 -11.11
C SER A 22 -3.70 7.75 -10.01
N LEU A 23 -3.06 8.48 -9.09
CA LEU A 23 -2.48 7.91 -7.89
C LEU A 23 -3.61 7.45 -6.96
N ALA A 24 -3.58 6.17 -6.58
CA ALA A 24 -4.45 5.59 -5.57
C ALA A 24 -3.74 5.48 -4.22
N VAL A 25 -2.41 5.35 -4.25
CA VAL A 25 -1.53 5.39 -3.08
C VAL A 25 -0.34 6.27 -3.44
N ASP A 26 0.04 7.18 -2.56
CA ASP A 26 1.02 8.23 -2.83
C ASP A 26 2.08 8.27 -1.72
N HIS A 27 3.28 7.76 -2.03
CA HIS A 27 4.49 7.78 -1.20
C HIS A 27 4.27 7.36 0.27
N ILE A 28 3.47 6.32 0.52
CA ILE A 28 3.17 5.90 1.91
C ILE A 28 4.33 5.10 2.52
N ALA A 29 4.54 5.29 3.82
CA ALA A 29 5.55 4.57 4.58
C ALA A 29 5.03 4.21 5.98
N PHE A 30 5.19 2.95 6.37
CA PHE A 30 4.85 2.45 7.69
C PHE A 30 5.58 1.13 7.99
N ASP A 31 5.65 0.78 9.26
CA ASP A 31 6.17 -0.49 9.75
C ASP A 31 5.07 -1.26 10.48
N ILE A 32 5.15 -2.59 10.45
CA ILE A 32 4.35 -3.47 11.30
C ILE A 32 5.31 -4.41 12.05
N ALA A 33 5.26 -4.37 13.38
CA ALA A 33 6.06 -5.24 14.24
C ALA A 33 5.49 -6.67 14.28
N LYS A 34 6.33 -7.63 14.69
CA LYS A 34 5.89 -9.01 14.85
C LYS A 34 4.83 -9.11 15.95
N GLY A 35 3.65 -9.65 15.59
CA GLY A 35 2.52 -9.81 16.52
C GLY A 35 1.64 -8.56 16.67
N GLU A 36 1.96 -7.46 15.98
CA GLU A 36 1.14 -6.27 15.96
C GLU A 36 -0.13 -6.48 15.13
N THR A 37 -1.26 -5.97 15.61
CA THR A 37 -2.51 -5.91 14.85
C THR A 37 -2.75 -4.47 14.42
N VAL A 38 -2.79 -4.22 13.11
CA VAL A 38 -2.96 -2.89 12.53
C VAL A 38 -4.29 -2.80 11.80
N ALA A 39 -5.02 -1.70 12.00
CA ALA A 39 -6.23 -1.38 11.26
C ALA A 39 -6.00 -0.15 10.37
N LEU A 40 -6.19 -0.31 9.06
CA LEU A 40 -6.13 0.77 8.09
C LEU A 40 -7.55 1.29 7.81
N VAL A 41 -7.86 2.51 8.23
CA VAL A 41 -9.18 3.14 8.16
C VAL A 41 -9.18 4.41 7.31
N GLY A 42 -10.34 4.78 6.76
CA GLY A 42 -10.48 5.92 5.86
C GLY A 42 -11.68 5.79 4.91
N GLU A 43 -12.04 6.88 4.22
CA GLU A 43 -13.19 6.96 3.31
C GLU A 43 -13.09 6.00 2.10
N SER A 44 -14.20 5.72 1.42
CA SER A 44 -14.18 4.95 0.19
C SER A 44 -13.27 5.62 -0.85
N GLY A 45 -12.42 4.85 -1.53
CA GLY A 45 -11.49 5.38 -2.53
C GLY A 45 -10.14 5.91 -2.01
N SER A 46 -9.91 5.97 -0.68
CA SER A 46 -8.65 6.45 -0.07
C SER A 46 -7.42 5.54 -0.23
N GLY A 47 -7.49 4.48 -1.04
CA GLY A 47 -6.35 3.60 -1.29
C GLY A 47 -6.17 2.41 -0.32
N LYS A 48 -7.02 2.24 0.71
CA LYS A 48 -6.87 1.17 1.73
C LYS A 48 -6.68 -0.24 1.14
N SER A 49 -7.60 -0.67 0.27
CA SER A 49 -7.52 -1.99 -0.37
C SER A 49 -6.32 -2.10 -1.30
N VAL A 50 -5.94 -1.01 -1.96
CA VAL A 50 -4.77 -0.97 -2.84
C VAL A 50 -3.49 -1.15 -2.02
N SER A 51 -3.35 -0.47 -0.88
CA SER A 51 -2.23 -0.67 0.05
C SER A 51 -2.16 -2.10 0.57
N ALA A 52 -3.30 -2.68 0.99
CA ALA A 52 -3.35 -4.05 1.49
C ALA A 52 -2.98 -5.10 0.41
N LEU A 53 -3.52 -4.95 -0.81
CA LEU A 53 -3.17 -5.83 -1.94
C LEU A 53 -1.71 -5.65 -2.37
N SER A 54 -1.15 -4.45 -2.23
CA SER A 54 0.27 -4.19 -2.54
C SER A 54 1.20 -4.94 -1.61
N VAL A 55 0.92 -4.93 -0.30
CA VAL A 55 1.65 -5.70 0.73
C VAL A 55 1.63 -7.19 0.40
N LEU A 56 0.48 -7.72 -0.02
CA LEU A 56 0.29 -9.12 -0.37
C LEU A 56 0.78 -9.50 -1.78
N LYS A 57 1.31 -8.52 -2.54
CA LYS A 57 1.72 -8.69 -3.94
C LYS A 57 0.62 -9.25 -4.85
N LEU A 58 -0.62 -8.83 -4.62
CA LEU A 58 -1.79 -9.28 -5.38
C LEU A 58 -2.21 -8.31 -6.50
N LEU A 59 -1.46 -7.22 -6.69
CA LEU A 59 -1.64 -6.30 -7.80
C LEU A 59 -0.82 -6.73 -9.03
N PRO A 60 -1.27 -6.39 -10.24
CA PRO A 60 -0.49 -6.61 -11.45
C PRO A 60 0.70 -5.65 -11.48
N TYR A 61 1.88 -6.14 -11.11
CA TYR A 61 3.14 -5.41 -11.23
C TYR A 61 3.81 -5.75 -12.56
N PRO A 62 4.46 -4.77 -13.22
CA PRO A 62 5.34 -5.08 -14.35
C PRO A 62 6.45 -6.01 -13.86
N THR A 63 6.70 -7.07 -14.64
CA THR A 63 7.82 -8.00 -14.47
C THR A 63 9.14 -7.36 -14.85
#